data_AF-A0A7K7NW09-F1
#
_entry.id   AF-A0A7K7NW09-F1
#
_cell.length_a   1.000
_cell.length_b   1.000
_cell.length_c   1.000
_cell.angle_alpha   90.00
_cell.angle_beta   90.00
_cell.angle_gamma   90.00
#
_symmetry.space_group_name_H-M   'P 1'
#
loop_
_entity.id
_entity.type
_entity.pdbx_description
1 polymer ?
#
loop_
_entity_poly.entity_id
_entity_poly.type
_entity_poly.pdbx_seq_one_letter_code
_entity_poly.pdbx_strand_id
1 'polypeptide(L)'
;SVREGGQLFTWGQNTHGQLGVGSQSTLIPQPQLVERLQGISLAQIAAGGAHSAAVSLSGAVYSWGKNDFGQLGLRDTRDRDCPSYIGALEHWKTVFISCGADHTAVLSKEGLVCTFGAGGAGQLGHNSTRNELTPRVVAELWGARVSQVACGRWEIYVPSLDKVYLFGSDEEGQLGHERTPTQLIPLPINSPVNTGESCQGKDYCRCTCNLINTFTHFIQNSYLNGIATLKDEDVDTWISNFGLQHWESIKKNIRLIFSSEACINGSFL
;
A
#
# COMPACT_ATOMS: atom_id res chain seq x y z
N SER A 1 4.06 10.52 9.72
CA SER A 1 5.42 11.10 9.73
C SER A 1 5.46 12.39 8.93
N VAL A 2 6.39 13.30 9.22
CA VAL A 2 6.62 14.52 8.43
C VAL A 2 8.08 14.59 8.04
N ARG A 3 8.34 15.15 6.86
CA ARG A 3 9.69 15.41 6.37
C ARG A 3 9.91 16.90 6.20
N GLU A 4 10.89 17.44 6.93
CA GLU A 4 11.30 18.85 6.85
C GLU A 4 12.82 18.89 6.64
N GLY A 5 13.29 19.63 5.63
CA GLY A 5 14.73 19.73 5.34
C GLY A 5 15.45 18.41 5.06
N GLY A 6 14.72 17.35 4.68
CA GLY A 6 15.28 16.01 4.49
C GLY A 6 15.30 15.12 5.73
N GLN A 7 14.93 15.63 6.91
CA GLN A 7 14.85 14.89 8.17
C GLN A 7 13.50 14.19 8.32
N LEU A 8 13.49 13.00 8.95
CA LEU A 8 12.27 12.26 9.23
C LEU A 8 11.85 12.41 10.68
N PHE A 9 10.63 12.90 10.90
CA PHE A 9 9.99 12.94 12.21
C PHE A 9 8.80 11.98 12.29
N THR A 10 8.73 11.26 13.40
CA THR A 10 7.71 10.24 13.70
C THR A 10 7.13 10.46 15.09
N TRP A 11 5.84 10.17 15.27
CA TRP A 11 5.12 10.26 16.54
C TRP A 11 3.93 9.31 16.51
N GLY A 12 3.30 9.07 17.66
CA GLY A 12 2.17 8.16 17.83
C GLY A 12 2.55 6.90 18.59
N GLN A 13 1.90 5.79 18.24
CA GLN A 13 2.11 4.50 18.88
C GLN A 13 3.49 3.92 18.52
N ASN A 14 4.17 3.36 19.52
CA ASN A 14 5.53 2.82 19.39
C ASN A 14 5.73 1.47 20.11
N THR A 15 4.67 0.69 20.29
CA THR A 15 4.71 -0.59 21.01
C THR A 15 5.68 -1.63 20.44
N HIS A 16 5.94 -1.58 19.14
CA HIS A 16 6.87 -2.47 18.44
C HIS A 16 8.07 -1.71 17.88
N GLY A 17 8.26 -0.44 18.30
CA GLY A 17 9.31 0.40 17.76
C GLY A 17 9.01 0.93 16.34
N GLN A 18 7.75 0.94 15.90
CA GLN A 18 7.34 1.34 14.54
C GLN A 18 7.61 2.80 14.19
N LEU A 19 7.98 3.63 15.16
CA LEU A 19 8.44 5.00 14.93
C LEU A 19 9.93 5.07 14.61
N GLY A 20 10.72 4.05 14.94
CA GLY A 20 12.15 4.01 14.56
C GLY A 20 13.05 4.89 15.44
N VAL A 21 12.54 5.32 16.60
CA VAL A 21 13.23 6.18 17.57
C VAL A 21 13.70 5.42 18.82
N GLY A 22 13.75 4.08 18.76
CA GLY A 22 14.02 3.19 19.90
C GLY A 22 12.75 2.75 20.61
N SER A 23 12.90 1.84 21.60
CA SER A 23 11.79 1.22 22.33
C SER A 23 11.60 1.74 23.76
N GLN A 24 12.11 2.93 24.11
CA GLN A 24 12.04 3.42 25.51
C GLN A 24 10.64 3.84 25.94
N SER A 25 9.78 4.22 25.00
CA SER A 25 8.38 4.57 25.25
C SER A 25 7.47 3.92 24.20
N THR A 26 6.31 3.45 24.65
CA THR A 26 5.28 2.85 23.81
C THR A 26 4.39 3.88 23.12
N LEU A 27 4.48 5.16 23.50
CA LEU A 27 3.75 6.28 22.91
C LEU A 27 4.65 7.52 22.87
N ILE A 28 4.74 8.15 21.70
CA ILE A 28 5.51 9.38 21.48
C ILE A 28 4.51 10.47 21.06
N PRO A 29 4.10 11.38 21.96
CA PRO A 29 3.00 12.32 21.69
C PRO A 29 3.40 13.50 20.79
N GLN A 30 4.70 13.70 20.53
CA GLN A 30 5.23 14.82 19.74
C GLN A 30 6.21 14.32 18.68
N PRO A 31 6.35 15.00 17.53
CA PRO A 31 7.29 14.60 16.48
C PRO A 31 8.72 14.44 17.02
N GLN A 32 9.28 13.24 16.88
CA GLN A 32 10.65 12.92 17.26
C GLN A 32 11.46 12.54 16.03
N LEU A 33 12.72 13.00 16.00
CA LEU A 33 13.64 12.73 14.90
C LEU A 33 14.06 11.26 14.88
N VAL A 34 14.00 10.64 13.71
CA VAL A 34 14.57 9.32 13.43
C VAL A 34 16.06 9.48 13.13
N GLU A 35 16.88 9.53 14.17
CA GLU A 35 18.33 9.83 14.08
C GLU A 35 19.07 8.88 13.12
N ARG A 36 18.66 7.61 13.06
CA ARG A 36 19.30 6.58 12.23
C ARG A 36 19.16 6.80 10.72
N LEU A 37 18.25 7.68 10.28
CA LEU A 37 18.09 8.06 8.89
C LEU A 37 18.59 9.48 8.61
N GLN A 38 19.22 10.14 9.59
CA GLN A 38 19.78 11.47 9.38
C GLN A 38 20.89 11.45 8.32
N GLY A 39 20.86 12.43 7.42
CA GLY A 39 21.80 12.53 6.30
C GLY A 39 21.46 11.63 5.11
N ILE A 40 20.46 10.75 5.22
CA ILE A 40 19.98 9.95 4.09
C ILE A 40 18.87 10.73 3.38
N SER A 41 19.08 11.02 2.10
CA SER A 41 18.03 11.61 1.27
C SER A 41 16.96 10.57 0.97
N LEU A 42 15.88 10.57 1.76
CA LEU A 42 14.69 9.76 1.50
C LEU A 42 13.99 10.18 0.21
N ALA A 43 13.26 9.27 -0.41
CA ALA A 43 12.38 9.51 -1.55
C ALA A 43 10.92 9.33 -1.12
N GLN A 44 10.64 8.26 -0.39
CA GLN A 44 9.30 7.90 0.07
C GLN A 44 9.38 7.18 1.42
N ILE A 45 8.29 7.26 2.18
CA ILE A 45 8.06 6.57 3.44
C ILE A 45 6.69 5.89 3.36
N ALA A 46 6.55 4.73 3.94
CA ALA A 46 5.28 4.02 4.10
C ALA A 46 5.18 3.48 5.53
N ALA A 47 3.97 3.47 6.10
CA ALA A 47 3.70 2.78 7.34
C ALA A 47 2.61 1.73 7.12
N GLY A 48 2.76 0.60 7.78
CA GLY A 48 1.78 -0.48 7.82
C GLY A 48 1.02 -0.50 9.14
N GLY A 49 0.54 -1.67 9.56
CA GLY A 49 -0.21 -1.81 10.81
C GLY A 49 0.64 -1.52 12.06
N ALA A 50 1.85 -2.06 12.12
CA ALA A 50 2.80 -1.81 13.21
C ALA A 50 4.26 -1.85 12.74
N HIS A 51 4.51 -1.55 11.47
CA HIS A 51 5.84 -1.43 10.89
C HIS A 51 5.90 -0.23 9.96
N SER A 52 7.11 0.17 9.62
CA SER A 52 7.39 1.29 8.75
C SER A 52 8.51 0.93 7.80
N ALA A 53 8.50 1.54 6.62
CA ALA A 53 9.55 1.42 5.64
C ALA A 53 9.85 2.78 5.00
N ALA A 54 11.08 2.95 4.54
CA ALA A 54 11.51 4.11 3.78
C ALA A 54 12.43 3.68 2.65
N VAL A 55 12.37 4.41 1.53
CA VAL A 55 13.28 4.26 0.41
C VAL A 55 14.04 5.56 0.19
N SER A 56 15.35 5.48 -0.04
CA SER A 56 16.20 6.63 -0.37
C SER A 56 16.12 7.00 -1.86
N LEU A 57 16.59 8.21 -2.21
CA LEU A 57 16.78 8.61 -3.61
C LEU A 57 17.78 7.71 -4.36
N SER A 58 18.66 6.99 -3.65
CA SER A 58 19.54 5.99 -4.25
C SER A 58 18.87 4.62 -4.46
N GLY A 59 17.63 4.44 -4.00
CA GLY A 59 16.89 3.18 -4.05
C GLY A 59 17.18 2.22 -2.90
N ALA A 60 17.92 2.65 -1.87
CA ALA A 60 18.16 1.86 -0.67
C ALA A 60 16.90 1.81 0.21
N VAL A 61 16.53 0.62 0.68
CA VAL A 61 15.31 0.41 1.48
C VAL A 61 15.67 0.11 2.93
N TYR A 62 14.94 0.77 3.84
CA TYR A 62 15.03 0.59 5.28
C TYR A 62 13.66 0.20 5.82
N SER A 63 13.63 -0.69 6.81
CA SER A 63 12.40 -1.12 7.50
C SER A 63 12.61 -1.21 9.01
N TRP A 64 11.54 -0.98 9.78
CA TRP A 64 11.53 -1.08 11.23
C TRP A 64 10.11 -1.29 11.77
N GLY A 65 9.99 -1.61 13.04
CA GLY A 65 8.75 -1.96 13.74
C GLY A 65 8.58 -3.46 13.94
N LYS A 66 7.31 -3.89 13.98
CA LYS A 66 6.87 -5.27 14.14
C LYS A 66 7.33 -6.17 12.99
N ASN A 67 7.73 -7.41 13.29
CA ASN A 67 8.27 -8.35 12.30
C ASN A 67 7.81 -9.82 12.47
N ASP A 68 6.73 -10.08 13.19
CA ASP A 68 6.24 -11.45 13.47
C ASP A 68 6.14 -12.37 12.23
N PHE A 69 5.85 -11.79 11.07
CA PHE A 69 5.65 -12.51 9.81
C PHE A 69 6.74 -12.24 8.77
N GLY A 70 7.80 -11.52 9.13
CA GLY A 70 8.88 -11.16 8.20
C GLY A 70 8.59 -9.90 7.37
N GLN A 71 7.63 -9.06 7.78
CA GLN A 71 7.24 -7.84 7.06
C GLN A 71 8.35 -6.79 6.93
N LEU A 72 9.46 -6.95 7.66
CA LEU A 72 10.66 -6.14 7.50
C LEU A 72 11.61 -6.64 6.40
N GLY A 73 11.49 -7.89 5.94
CA GLY A 73 12.31 -8.45 4.86
C GLY A 73 13.76 -8.76 5.25
N LEU A 74 14.04 -8.90 6.55
CA LEU A 74 15.40 -9.01 7.12
C LEU A 74 15.86 -10.44 7.39
N ARG A 75 15.20 -11.46 6.79
CA ARG A 75 15.52 -12.90 6.95
C ARG A 75 15.31 -13.43 8.37
N ASP A 76 14.58 -12.71 9.19
CA ASP A 76 14.20 -13.10 10.54
C ASP A 76 12.80 -12.57 10.87
N THR A 77 12.28 -12.95 12.03
CA THR A 77 10.98 -12.49 12.56
C THR A 77 11.16 -11.63 13.81
N ARG A 78 12.27 -10.90 13.91
CA ARG A 78 12.56 -10.05 15.09
C ARG A 78 12.20 -8.61 14.79
N ASP A 79 11.45 -8.00 15.71
CA ASP A 79 11.14 -6.57 15.69
C ASP A 79 12.42 -5.73 15.66
N ARG A 80 12.32 -4.54 15.06
CA ARG A 80 13.40 -3.55 15.02
C ARG A 80 12.88 -2.21 15.49
N ASP A 81 13.43 -1.68 16.56
CA ASP A 81 13.04 -0.37 17.09
C ASP A 81 13.72 0.82 16.40
N CYS A 82 14.59 0.50 15.44
CA CYS A 82 15.35 1.45 14.63
C CYS A 82 15.37 1.01 13.17
N PRO A 83 15.40 1.97 12.21
CA PRO A 83 15.58 1.70 10.79
C PRO A 83 16.73 0.73 10.52
N SER A 84 16.42 -0.36 9.84
CA SER A 84 17.35 -1.43 9.45
C SER A 84 17.39 -1.56 7.93
N TYR A 85 18.59 -1.64 7.37
CA TYR A 85 18.78 -1.75 5.92
C TYR A 85 18.40 -3.14 5.39
N ILE A 86 17.61 -3.19 4.31
CA ILE A 86 17.22 -4.43 3.63
C ILE A 86 18.21 -4.75 2.51
N GLY A 87 19.31 -5.43 2.85
CA GLY A 87 20.36 -5.78 1.88
C GLY A 87 19.88 -6.64 0.70
N ALA A 88 18.80 -7.41 0.88
CA ALA A 88 18.19 -8.19 -0.21
C ALA A 88 17.67 -7.32 -1.38
N LEU A 89 17.43 -6.02 -1.15
CA LEU A 89 16.94 -5.06 -2.15
C LEU A 89 18.03 -4.14 -2.72
N GLU A 90 19.30 -4.32 -2.34
CA GLU A 90 20.40 -3.42 -2.72
C GLU A 90 20.49 -3.19 -4.24
N HIS A 91 20.33 -4.25 -5.02
CA HIS A 91 20.46 -4.21 -6.48
C HIS A 91 19.13 -3.94 -7.21
N TRP A 92 18.03 -3.79 -6.47
CA TRP A 92 16.68 -3.65 -7.03
C TRP A 92 16.30 -2.22 -7.41
N LYS A 93 17.08 -1.23 -6.97
CA LYS A 93 16.82 0.20 -7.24
C LYS A 93 15.34 0.55 -7.01
N THR A 94 14.87 0.28 -5.80
CA THR A 94 13.47 0.50 -5.43
C THR A 94 13.08 1.96 -5.66
N VAL A 95 11.92 2.17 -6.27
CA VAL A 95 11.36 3.51 -6.54
C VAL A 95 10.04 3.74 -5.82
N PHE A 96 9.35 2.68 -5.41
CA PHE A 96 8.09 2.78 -4.67
C PHE A 96 8.00 1.73 -3.58
N ILE A 97 7.39 2.09 -2.45
CA ILE A 97 7.10 1.18 -1.33
C ILE A 97 5.64 1.32 -0.89
N SER A 98 5.03 0.22 -0.47
CA SER A 98 3.71 0.22 0.17
C SER A 98 3.69 -0.81 1.30
N CYS A 99 3.05 -0.48 2.42
CA CYS A 99 2.97 -1.33 3.59
C CYS A 99 1.50 -1.59 3.89
N GLY A 100 1.12 -2.87 3.97
CA GLY A 100 -0.20 -3.29 4.45
C GLY A 100 -0.20 -3.51 5.96
N ALA A 101 -1.16 -4.28 6.47
CA ALA A 101 -1.24 -4.55 7.91
C ALA A 101 0.01 -5.27 8.44
N ASP A 102 0.40 -6.37 7.80
CA ASP A 102 1.53 -7.22 8.18
C ASP A 102 2.34 -7.67 6.95
N HIS A 103 2.31 -6.92 5.86
CA HIS A 103 3.06 -7.22 4.63
C HIS A 103 3.58 -5.95 3.98
N THR A 104 4.57 -6.10 3.10
CA THR A 104 5.23 -5.00 2.40
C THR A 104 5.39 -5.34 0.93
N ALA A 105 5.11 -4.37 0.07
CA ALA A 105 5.37 -4.44 -1.37
C ALA A 105 6.36 -3.35 -1.79
N VAL A 106 7.22 -3.68 -2.73
CA VAL A 106 8.20 -2.77 -3.31
C VAL A 106 8.18 -2.86 -4.83
N LEU A 107 8.33 -1.72 -5.49
CA LEU A 107 8.45 -1.61 -6.94
C LEU A 107 9.85 -1.12 -7.29
N SER A 108 10.55 -1.89 -8.11
CA SER A 108 11.83 -1.49 -8.71
C SER A 108 11.65 -0.51 -9.86
N LYS A 109 12.72 0.20 -10.21
CA LYS A 109 12.76 1.07 -11.40
C LYS A 109 12.47 0.30 -12.70
N GLU A 110 12.81 -0.97 -12.73
CA GLU A 110 12.60 -1.88 -13.86
C GLU A 110 11.17 -2.44 -13.92
N GLY A 111 10.27 -2.03 -13.01
CA GLY A 111 8.87 -2.44 -13.00
C GLY A 111 8.60 -3.79 -12.33
N LEU A 112 9.60 -4.39 -11.69
CA LEU A 112 9.44 -5.62 -10.92
C LEU A 112 8.82 -5.33 -9.56
N VAL A 113 7.81 -6.11 -9.19
CA VAL A 113 7.15 -6.07 -7.88
C VAL A 113 7.69 -7.20 -7.01
N CYS A 114 8.17 -6.86 -5.82
CA CYS A 114 8.46 -7.83 -4.77
C CYS A 114 7.52 -7.63 -3.58
N THR A 115 7.15 -8.73 -2.94
CA THR A 115 6.30 -8.77 -1.76
C THR A 115 6.97 -9.63 -0.67
N PHE A 116 6.70 -9.29 0.59
CA PHE A 116 7.20 -10.01 1.76
C PHE A 116 6.35 -9.72 3.00
N GLY A 117 6.49 -10.56 4.03
CA GLY A 117 5.68 -10.51 5.26
C GLY A 117 4.64 -11.62 5.32
N ALA A 118 3.48 -11.31 5.90
CA ALA A 118 2.38 -12.24 6.07
C ALA A 118 1.82 -12.70 4.72
N GLY A 119 1.68 -14.01 4.54
CA GLY A 119 1.12 -14.63 3.32
C GLY A 119 -0.18 -15.40 3.54
N GLY A 120 -0.67 -15.50 4.78
CA GLY A 120 -1.81 -16.37 5.13
C GLY A 120 -3.11 -16.12 4.37
N ALA A 121 -3.28 -14.92 3.81
CA ALA A 121 -4.42 -14.50 3.02
C ALA A 121 -4.10 -14.36 1.52
N GLY A 122 -3.00 -14.96 1.04
CA GLY A 122 -2.59 -14.87 -0.37
C GLY A 122 -2.08 -13.50 -0.82
N GLN A 123 -1.97 -12.54 0.11
CA GLN A 123 -1.63 -11.13 -0.17
C GLN A 123 -0.24 -10.93 -0.77
N LEU A 124 0.60 -11.96 -0.81
CA LEU A 124 1.92 -11.89 -1.44
C LEU A 124 1.90 -12.25 -2.93
N GLY A 125 0.85 -12.91 -3.42
CA GLY A 125 0.69 -13.20 -4.85
C GLY A 125 1.60 -14.31 -5.38
N HIS A 126 2.17 -15.15 -4.51
CA HIS A 126 3.13 -16.20 -4.88
C HIS A 126 2.52 -17.58 -5.09
N ASN A 127 1.22 -17.65 -5.35
CA ASN A 127 0.46 -18.90 -5.40
C ASN A 127 0.65 -19.75 -4.12
N SER A 128 0.72 -19.09 -2.97
CA SER A 128 1.04 -19.71 -1.68
C SER A 128 0.44 -18.91 -0.54
N THR A 129 0.22 -19.57 0.59
CA THR A 129 -0.20 -18.93 1.85
C THR A 129 0.95 -18.81 2.87
N ARG A 130 2.18 -19.09 2.45
CA ARG A 130 3.38 -19.02 3.30
C ARG A 130 3.83 -17.57 3.47
N ASN A 131 4.32 -17.25 4.67
CA ASN A 131 5.02 -15.99 4.92
C ASN A 131 6.36 -15.97 4.19
N GLU A 132 6.77 -14.79 3.75
CA GLU A 132 8.06 -14.57 3.09
C GLU A 132 8.91 -13.64 3.96
N LEU A 133 10.00 -14.17 4.52
CA LEU A 133 10.92 -13.43 5.40
C LEU A 133 11.92 -12.55 4.62
N THR A 134 11.91 -12.67 3.30
CA THR A 134 12.73 -11.92 2.35
C THR A 134 11.87 -11.44 1.21
N PRO A 135 12.18 -10.28 0.63
CA PRO A 135 11.56 -9.84 -0.61
C PRO A 135 11.62 -10.91 -1.69
N ARG A 136 10.45 -11.28 -2.20
CA ARG A 136 10.30 -12.27 -3.27
C ARG A 136 9.53 -11.64 -4.43
N VAL A 137 10.00 -11.91 -5.65
CA VAL A 137 9.36 -11.43 -6.87
C VAL A 137 8.00 -12.08 -7.05
N VAL A 138 7.00 -11.27 -7.42
CA VAL A 138 5.71 -11.75 -7.90
C VAL A 138 5.83 -12.05 -9.40
N ALA A 139 6.15 -13.30 -9.73
CA ALA A 139 6.50 -13.71 -11.08
C ALA A 139 5.37 -13.47 -12.10
N GLU A 140 4.13 -13.57 -11.65
CA GLU A 140 2.90 -13.38 -12.41
C GLU A 140 2.72 -11.93 -12.91
N LEU A 141 3.43 -10.97 -12.31
CA LEU A 141 3.46 -9.57 -12.76
C LEU A 141 4.62 -9.27 -13.71
N TRP A 142 5.43 -10.27 -14.09
CA TRP A 142 6.54 -10.03 -15.01
C TRP A 142 6.03 -9.49 -16.35
N GLY A 143 6.55 -8.33 -16.76
CA GLY A 143 6.17 -7.69 -18.03
C GLY A 143 4.85 -6.92 -17.97
N ALA A 144 4.10 -7.00 -16.85
CA ALA A 144 3.12 -5.99 -16.54
C ALA A 144 3.89 -4.69 -16.30
N ARG A 145 3.66 -3.65 -17.10
CA ARG A 145 4.27 -2.34 -16.91
C ARG A 145 3.63 -1.67 -15.68
N VAL A 146 4.03 -2.13 -14.50
CA VAL A 146 3.51 -1.67 -13.22
C VAL A 146 3.99 -0.24 -12.98
N SER A 147 3.06 0.64 -12.64
CA SER A 147 3.37 2.04 -12.30
C SER A 147 3.44 2.26 -10.80
N GLN A 148 2.63 1.54 -10.02
CA GLN A 148 2.49 1.70 -8.58
C GLN A 148 2.05 0.38 -7.92
N VAL A 149 2.14 0.32 -6.59
CA VAL A 149 1.60 -0.77 -5.77
C VAL A 149 0.86 -0.16 -4.57
N ALA A 150 -0.29 -0.71 -4.20
CA ALA A 150 -1.04 -0.25 -3.02
C ALA A 150 -1.44 -1.45 -2.17
N CYS A 151 -0.91 -1.51 -0.95
CA CYS A 151 -1.24 -2.52 0.04
C CYS A 151 -2.44 -2.08 0.88
N GLY A 152 -3.45 -2.94 0.96
CA GLY A 152 -4.53 -2.86 1.92
C GLY A 152 -4.22 -3.67 3.18
N ARG A 153 -5.26 -4.17 3.85
CA ARG A 153 -5.08 -4.96 5.08
C ARG A 153 -4.53 -6.35 4.74
N TRP A 154 -5.16 -7.02 3.79
CA TRP A 154 -4.84 -8.37 3.34
C TRP A 154 -4.87 -8.50 1.81
N GLU A 155 -4.87 -7.38 1.10
CA GLU A 155 -4.94 -7.31 -0.35
C GLU A 155 -3.87 -6.36 -0.92
N ILE A 156 -3.46 -6.59 -2.17
CA ILE A 156 -2.56 -5.72 -2.91
C ILE A 156 -3.16 -5.39 -4.27
N TYR A 157 -3.22 -4.10 -4.58
CA TYR A 157 -3.59 -3.57 -5.88
C TYR A 157 -2.34 -3.16 -6.64
N VAL A 158 -2.27 -3.57 -7.90
CA VAL A 158 -1.13 -3.27 -8.78
C VAL A 158 -1.64 -2.68 -10.09
N PRO A 159 -1.70 -1.34 -10.18
CA PRO A 159 -1.94 -0.64 -11.43
C PRO A 159 -0.81 -0.89 -12.44
N SER A 160 -1.20 -1.28 -13.64
CA SER A 160 -0.36 -1.30 -14.85
C SER A 160 -1.02 -0.46 -15.93
N LEU A 161 -0.35 -0.22 -17.07
CA LEU A 161 -0.83 0.70 -18.11
C LEU A 161 -2.30 0.46 -18.54
N ASP A 162 -2.71 -0.80 -18.66
CA ASP A 162 -4.01 -1.20 -19.21
C ASP A 162 -4.87 -2.04 -18.25
N LYS A 163 -4.30 -2.46 -17.12
CA LYS A 163 -4.94 -3.41 -16.19
C LYS A 163 -4.62 -3.04 -14.75
N VAL A 164 -5.54 -3.36 -13.85
CA VAL A 164 -5.26 -3.37 -12.42
C VAL A 164 -5.30 -4.82 -11.96
N TYR A 165 -4.21 -5.30 -11.40
CA TYR A 165 -4.15 -6.62 -10.78
C TYR A 165 -4.52 -6.51 -9.31
N LEU A 166 -5.22 -7.51 -8.81
CA LEU A 166 -5.52 -7.70 -7.39
C LEU A 166 -5.05 -9.07 -6.97
N PHE A 167 -4.65 -9.22 -5.71
CA PHE A 167 -4.44 -10.50 -5.05
C PHE A 167 -4.51 -10.29 -3.53
N GLY A 168 -4.78 -11.37 -2.80
CA GLY A 168 -5.09 -11.32 -1.38
C GLY A 168 -6.53 -11.71 -1.05
N SER A 169 -6.98 -11.33 0.13
CA SER A 169 -8.33 -11.59 0.65
C SER A 169 -8.99 -10.29 1.12
N ASP A 170 -10.30 -10.21 0.97
CA ASP A 170 -11.15 -9.15 1.52
C ASP A 170 -11.87 -9.57 2.83
N GLU A 171 -11.63 -10.80 3.32
CA GLU A 171 -12.37 -11.35 4.45
C GLU A 171 -11.93 -10.76 5.80
N GLU A 172 -12.63 -9.72 6.28
CA GLU A 172 -12.81 -9.60 7.74
C GLU A 172 -13.76 -10.72 8.14
N GLY A 173 -13.36 -11.59 9.08
CA GLY A 173 -14.13 -12.76 9.50
C GLY A 173 -15.57 -12.47 9.94
N GLN A 174 -16.48 -12.31 8.98
CA GLN A 174 -17.91 -12.20 9.20
C GLN A 174 -18.52 -13.60 9.04
N LEU A 175 -18.94 -14.15 10.17
CA LEU A 175 -19.80 -15.32 10.26
C LEU A 175 -21.07 -15.08 9.40
N GLY A 176 -21.18 -15.78 8.27
CA GLY A 176 -22.50 -16.06 7.67
C GLY A 176 -22.69 -15.91 6.17
N HIS A 177 -21.74 -15.40 5.38
CA HIS A 177 -21.89 -15.34 3.92
C HIS A 177 -20.71 -15.98 3.18
N GLU A 178 -21.01 -16.54 2.01
CA GLU A 178 -20.13 -17.40 1.19
C GLU A 178 -18.72 -16.82 1.05
N ARG A 179 -17.72 -17.61 1.45
CA ARG A 179 -16.30 -17.23 1.41
C ARG A 179 -15.91 -16.81 0.00
N THR A 180 -15.43 -15.59 -0.17
CA THR A 180 -14.74 -15.17 -1.40
C THR A 180 -13.41 -15.93 -1.43
N PRO A 181 -13.11 -16.69 -2.50
CA PRO A 181 -11.89 -17.49 -2.54
C PRO A 181 -10.67 -16.57 -2.49
N THR A 182 -9.78 -16.83 -1.53
CA THR A 182 -8.50 -16.15 -1.39
C THR A 182 -7.75 -16.15 -2.71
N GLN A 183 -7.38 -14.95 -3.19
CA GLN A 183 -6.73 -14.81 -4.47
C GLN A 183 -5.21 -14.90 -4.30
N LEU A 184 -4.65 -16.10 -4.51
CA LEU A 184 -3.24 -16.40 -4.24
C LEU A 184 -2.27 -15.88 -5.32
N ILE A 185 -2.78 -15.46 -6.48
CA ILE A 185 -2.00 -14.93 -7.59
C ILE A 185 -2.61 -13.62 -8.12
N PRO A 186 -1.80 -12.70 -8.65
CA PRO A 186 -2.29 -11.51 -9.32
C PRO A 186 -3.20 -11.87 -10.49
N LEU A 187 -4.46 -11.44 -10.44
CA LEU A 187 -5.37 -11.52 -11.59
C LEU A 187 -5.87 -10.12 -11.93
N PRO A 188 -6.05 -9.82 -13.23
CA PRO A 188 -6.61 -8.55 -13.65
C PRO A 188 -8.06 -8.45 -13.19
N ILE A 189 -8.42 -7.30 -12.61
CA ILE A 189 -9.81 -6.93 -12.38
C ILE A 189 -10.39 -6.51 -13.73
N ASN A 190 -11.41 -7.22 -14.22
CA ASN A 190 -12.17 -6.78 -15.38
C ASN A 190 -13.05 -5.58 -14.97
N SER A 191 -12.73 -4.39 -15.46
CA SER A 191 -13.68 -3.27 -15.42
C SER A 191 -14.88 -3.61 -16.32
N PRO A 192 -16.14 -3.37 -15.90
CA PRO A 192 -17.27 -3.41 -16.82
C PRO A 192 -17.07 -2.31 -17.85
N VAL A 193 -16.54 -2.70 -19.01
CA VAL A 193 -16.61 -1.89 -20.23
C VAL A 193 -18.08 -1.55 -20.45
N ASN A 194 -18.37 -0.29 -20.78
CA ASN A 194 -19.68 0.23 -21.17
C ASN A 194 -20.40 -0.70 -22.19
N THR A 195 -21.13 -1.69 -21.71
CA THR A 195 -22.20 -2.36 -22.43
C THR A 195 -23.42 -2.17 -21.57
N GLY A 196 -24.37 -1.36 -22.05
CA GLY A 196 -25.56 -0.90 -21.33
C GLY A 196 -26.57 -2.00 -20.99
N GLU A 197 -26.12 -3.07 -20.36
CA GLU A 197 -26.95 -4.13 -19.80
C GLU A 197 -26.67 -4.24 -18.30
N SER A 198 -27.74 -3.99 -17.54
CA SER A 198 -27.74 -4.01 -16.09
C SER A 198 -27.50 -5.45 -15.61
N CYS A 199 -26.30 -5.72 -15.10
CA CYS A 199 -26.08 -6.90 -14.27
C CYS A 199 -26.64 -6.60 -12.87
N GLN A 200 -27.92 -6.93 -12.65
CA GLN A 200 -28.49 -7.01 -11.31
C GLN A 200 -27.73 -8.09 -10.52
N GLY A 201 -26.99 -7.66 -9.50
CA GLY A 201 -26.23 -8.53 -8.60
C GLY A 201 -24.74 -8.18 -8.48
N LYS A 202 -24.36 -6.91 -8.40
CA LYS A 202 -22.94 -6.50 -8.26
C LYS A 202 -22.76 -5.15 -7.54
N ASP A 203 -22.90 -5.14 -6.22
CA ASP A 203 -22.50 -3.96 -5.43
C ASP A 203 -20.99 -3.91 -5.12
N TYR A 204 -20.28 -5.04 -5.23
CA TYR A 204 -18.84 -5.12 -4.93
C TYR A 204 -17.94 -4.69 -6.09
N CYS A 205 -18.38 -4.88 -7.34
CA CYS A 205 -17.64 -4.39 -8.52
C CYS A 205 -17.61 -2.87 -8.62
N ARG A 206 -18.50 -2.13 -7.95
CA ARG A 206 -18.59 -0.67 -8.13
C ARG A 206 -17.57 0.10 -7.30
N CYS A 207 -17.15 -0.42 -6.13
CA CYS A 207 -16.15 0.23 -5.27
C CYS A 207 -14.73 0.14 -5.87
N THR A 208 -14.39 -0.99 -6.48
CA THR A 208 -13.14 -1.18 -7.22
C THR A 208 -13.11 -0.37 -8.52
N CYS A 209 -14.24 -0.24 -9.23
CA CYS A 209 -14.33 0.65 -10.41
C CYS A 209 -14.04 2.13 -10.07
N ASN A 210 -14.41 2.61 -8.88
CA ASN A 210 -14.16 3.99 -8.48
C ASN A 210 -12.71 4.23 -8.03
N LEU A 211 -12.08 3.27 -7.34
CA LEU A 211 -10.64 3.32 -7.08
C LEU A 211 -9.85 3.32 -8.40
N ILE A 212 -10.25 2.45 -9.34
CA ILE A 212 -9.67 2.38 -10.69
C ILE A 212 -9.91 3.68 -11.46
N ASN A 213 -11.08 4.31 -11.39
CA ASN A 213 -11.36 5.59 -12.06
C ASN A 213 -10.57 6.75 -11.45
N THR A 214 -10.47 6.86 -10.13
CA THR A 214 -9.64 7.91 -9.51
C THR A 214 -8.16 7.72 -9.82
N PHE A 215 -7.66 6.48 -9.81
CA PHE A 215 -6.27 6.16 -10.18
C PHE A 215 -6.01 6.33 -11.69
N THR A 216 -6.94 5.95 -12.58
CA THR A 216 -6.77 6.14 -14.04
C THR A 216 -6.87 7.61 -14.46
N HIS A 217 -7.72 8.41 -13.81
CA HIS A 217 -7.72 9.86 -14.01
C HIS A 217 -6.41 10.50 -13.54
N PHE A 218 -5.82 9.99 -12.44
CA PHE A 218 -4.50 10.39 -11.98
C PHE A 218 -3.38 10.03 -12.98
N ILE A 219 -3.43 8.82 -13.56
CA ILE A 219 -2.47 8.39 -14.60
C ILE A 219 -2.60 9.26 -15.86
N GLN A 220 -3.81 9.63 -16.29
CA GLN A 220 -4.00 10.51 -17.45
C GLN A 220 -3.45 11.93 -17.22
N ASN A 221 -3.56 12.47 -16.00
CA ASN A 221 -3.04 13.80 -15.67
C ASN A 221 -1.53 13.83 -15.36
N SER A 222 -0.90 12.69 -15.09
CA SER A 222 0.54 12.61 -14.78
C SER A 222 1.50 12.90 -15.96
N TYR A 223 0.96 13.10 -17.18
CA TYR A 223 1.73 13.57 -18.33
C TYR A 223 1.86 15.10 -18.40
N LEU A 224 1.29 15.84 -17.45
CA LEU A 224 1.44 17.30 -17.35
C LEU A 224 2.28 17.64 -16.13
N ASN A 225 3.39 18.35 -16.35
CA ASN A 225 4.23 18.91 -15.31
C ASN A 225 3.42 19.85 -14.41
N GLY A 226 2.89 19.32 -13.31
CA GLY A 226 2.14 20.06 -12.30
C GLY A 226 1.38 19.14 -11.34
N ILE A 227 1.24 19.57 -10.09
CA ILE A 227 0.42 18.90 -9.08
C ILE A 227 -1.03 18.85 -9.60
N ALA A 228 -1.57 17.65 -9.79
CA ALA A 228 -2.98 17.47 -10.16
C ALA A 228 -3.86 17.80 -8.95
N THR A 229 -4.38 19.02 -8.89
CA THR A 229 -5.38 19.42 -7.90
C THR A 229 -6.79 19.08 -8.40
N LEU A 230 -7.50 18.29 -7.61
CA LEU A 230 -8.94 18.02 -7.81
C LEU A 230 -9.70 19.28 -7.38
N LYS A 231 -10.46 19.91 -8.28
CA LYS A 231 -11.25 21.11 -7.94
C LYS A 231 -12.58 20.69 -7.34
N ASP A 232 -13.05 21.44 -6.35
CA ASP A 232 -14.33 21.18 -5.67
C ASP A 232 -15.51 21.13 -6.66
N GLU A 233 -15.46 21.92 -7.74
CA GLU A 233 -16.46 21.91 -8.82
C GLU A 233 -16.53 20.57 -9.56
N ASP A 234 -15.39 19.90 -9.76
CA ASP A 234 -15.32 18.58 -10.42
C ASP A 234 -15.86 17.48 -9.48
N VAL A 235 -15.61 17.65 -8.18
CA VAL A 235 -16.14 16.77 -7.12
C VAL A 235 -17.66 16.95 -6.97
N ASP A 236 -18.17 18.17 -7.00
CA ASP A 236 -19.60 18.47 -6.87
C ASP A 236 -20.40 18.04 -8.11
N THR A 237 -19.82 18.18 -9.30
CA THR A 237 -20.39 17.64 -10.56
C THR A 237 -20.41 16.11 -10.55
N TRP A 238 -19.43 15.48 -9.90
CA TRP A 238 -19.40 14.04 -9.70
C TRP A 238 -20.42 13.57 -8.63
N ILE A 239 -20.56 14.30 -7.52
CA ILE A 239 -21.53 14.03 -6.44
C ILE A 239 -22.97 14.16 -6.93
N SER A 240 -23.27 15.16 -7.75
CA SER A 240 -24.62 15.39 -8.29
C SER A 240 -25.10 14.30 -9.25
N ASN A 241 -24.19 13.51 -9.82
CA ASN A 241 -24.51 12.38 -10.69
C ASN A 241 -24.82 11.06 -9.93
N PHE A 242 -24.59 10.99 -8.61
CA PHE A 242 -24.86 9.79 -7.80
C PHE A 242 -25.82 10.09 -6.64
N GLY A 243 -26.98 9.43 -6.62
CA GLY A 243 -28.04 9.66 -5.64
C GLY A 243 -27.61 9.54 -4.16
N LEU A 244 -28.15 10.42 -3.33
CA LEU A 244 -27.80 10.72 -1.93
C LEU A 244 -27.66 9.52 -0.97
N GLN A 245 -28.42 8.43 -1.13
CA GLN A 245 -28.31 7.26 -0.24
C GLN A 245 -27.04 6.42 -0.48
N HIS A 246 -26.48 6.44 -1.69
CA HIS A 246 -25.26 5.69 -2.00
C HIS A 246 -24.00 6.39 -1.44
N TRP A 247 -24.06 7.71 -1.23
CA TRP A 247 -22.95 8.51 -0.74
C TRP A 247 -22.57 8.23 0.72
N GLU A 248 -23.54 7.92 1.59
CA GLU A 248 -23.23 7.60 2.99
C GLU A 248 -22.49 6.26 3.15
N SER A 249 -22.80 5.28 2.29
CA SER A 249 -22.05 4.01 2.22
C SER A 249 -20.65 4.22 1.62
N ILE A 250 -20.54 5.07 0.59
CA ILE A 250 -19.27 5.48 -0.02
C ILE A 250 -18.38 6.24 0.99
N LYS A 251 -18.94 7.18 1.75
CA LYS A 251 -18.23 7.86 2.86
C LYS A 251 -17.76 6.89 3.92
N LYS A 252 -18.56 5.89 4.27
CA LYS A 252 -18.19 4.87 5.26
C LYS A 252 -17.03 3.99 4.76
N ASN A 253 -17.03 3.62 3.48
CA ASN A 253 -15.97 2.79 2.89
C ASN A 253 -14.69 3.58 2.60
N ILE A 254 -14.80 4.82 2.14
CA ILE A 254 -13.69 5.79 2.07
C ILE A 254 -13.12 5.96 3.48
N ARG A 255 -13.95 6.20 4.51
CA ARG A 255 -13.49 6.26 5.89
C ARG A 255 -12.82 4.96 6.35
N LEU A 256 -13.28 3.78 5.95
CA LEU A 256 -12.65 2.49 6.29
C LEU A 256 -11.27 2.31 5.64
N ILE A 257 -11.15 2.63 4.34
CA ILE A 257 -9.91 2.56 3.56
C ILE A 257 -8.90 3.59 4.08
N PHE A 258 -9.32 4.85 4.25
CA PHE A 258 -8.52 5.92 4.83
C PHE A 258 -8.42 5.85 6.36
N SER A 259 -9.11 4.93 7.05
CA SER A 259 -8.89 4.64 8.49
C SER A 259 -7.84 3.57 8.71
N SER A 260 -7.37 2.89 7.65
CA SER A 260 -6.18 2.08 7.76
C SER A 260 -4.97 3.00 7.80
N GLU A 261 -4.10 2.81 8.78
CA GLU A 261 -2.82 3.51 8.94
C GLU A 261 -1.94 3.45 7.65
N ALA A 262 -2.24 2.50 6.74
CA ALA A 262 -1.57 2.29 5.47
C ALA A 262 -1.93 3.30 4.36
N CYS A 263 -3.15 3.84 4.33
CA CYS A 263 -3.60 4.72 3.25
C CYS A 263 -3.32 6.22 3.48
N ILE A 264 -3.06 6.64 4.71
CA ILE A 264 -2.75 8.04 5.04
C ILE A 264 -1.28 8.41 4.71
N ASN A 265 -0.40 7.44 4.50
CA ASN A 265 1.03 7.69 4.28
C ASN A 265 1.45 7.80 2.80
N GLY A 266 0.50 8.02 1.89
CA GLY A 266 0.79 8.52 0.54
C GLY A 266 1.28 9.97 0.61
N SER A 267 2.53 10.17 1.05
CA SER A 267 3.21 11.45 0.86
C SER A 267 3.47 11.62 -0.63
N PHE A 268 2.52 12.24 -1.33
CA PHE A 268 2.70 12.76 -2.68
C PHE A 268 3.77 13.84 -2.64
N LEU A 269 4.86 13.64 -3.39
CA LEU A 269 5.75 14.71 -3.84
C LEU A 269 5.24 15.23 -5.19
#